data_AF-A0A0F8ZRE3-F1
#
_entry.id   AF-A0A0F8ZRE3-F1
#
_cell.length_a   1.000
_cell.length_b   1.000
_cell.length_c   1.000
_cell.angle_alpha   90.00
_cell.angle_beta   90.00
_cell.angle_gamma   90.00
#
_symmetry.space_group_name_H-M   'P 1'
#
loop_
_entity.id
_entity.type
_entity.pdbx_description
1 polymer ?
#
loop_
_entity_poly.entity_id
_entity_poly.type
_entity_poly.pdbx_seq_one_letter_code
_entity_poly.pdbx_strand_id
1 'polypeptide(L)'
;MLLRLPPNTKSSDVENLIDYYLVSNTEDIINIEKLYKSKPVSIILLIETGFKREGFLEDELREVIAQVRKSKFIEFAGVATCTDCMNRCDPKDQLELFGDIVNKLDLPEGAIVSGGNSSALPRVFENNIPNNINQLRVGESILLGHDTSKYKRLLGNATDVFKLKAELIETR
;
A
#
# COMPACT_ATOMS: atom_id res chain seq x y z
N MET A 1 9.80 -2.20 1.39
CA MET A 1 8.45 -2.59 1.83
C MET A 1 7.99 -3.78 1.00
N LEU A 2 7.46 -4.83 1.63
CA LEU A 2 6.94 -6.01 0.95
C LEU A 2 5.41 -6.00 0.97
N LEU A 3 4.80 -6.02 -0.22
CA LEU A 3 3.36 -6.14 -0.38
C LEU A 3 2.99 -7.62 -0.38
N ARG A 4 2.51 -8.12 0.78
CA ARG A 4 2.19 -9.53 1.08
C ARG A 4 3.38 -10.47 1.20
N LEU A 5 3.27 -11.43 2.12
CA LEU A 5 4.25 -12.50 2.25
C LEU A 5 4.09 -13.51 1.09
N PRO A 6 5.18 -13.92 0.43
CA PRO A 6 5.12 -14.99 -0.54
C PRO A 6 4.72 -16.30 0.16
N PRO A 7 3.83 -17.10 -0.45
CA PRO A 7 3.54 -18.44 0.06
C PRO A 7 4.82 -19.28 0.08
N ASN A 8 5.05 -20.02 1.17
CA ASN A 8 6.20 -20.92 1.36
C ASN A 8 7.58 -20.24 1.45
N THR A 9 7.66 -18.98 1.88
CA THR A 9 8.94 -18.28 2.06
C THR A 9 9.82 -19.01 3.09
N LYS A 10 10.99 -19.52 2.66
CA LYS A 10 12.07 -19.90 3.58
C LYS A 10 12.70 -18.61 4.11
N SER A 11 12.60 -18.42 5.42
CA SER A 11 12.57 -17.10 6.05
C SER A 11 13.89 -16.30 5.98
N SER A 12 15.05 -16.97 5.96
CA SER A 12 16.35 -16.31 6.17
C SER A 12 16.74 -15.26 5.12
N ASP A 13 16.41 -15.50 3.85
CA ASP A 13 16.87 -14.64 2.74
C ASP A 13 15.99 -13.39 2.60
N VAL A 14 14.72 -13.48 3.00
CA VAL A 14 13.76 -12.38 2.92
C VAL A 14 13.81 -11.51 4.18
N GLU A 15 14.08 -12.09 5.35
CA GLU A 15 14.19 -11.36 6.64
C GLU A 15 15.10 -10.14 6.58
N ASN A 16 16.23 -10.27 5.91
CA ASN A 16 17.27 -9.23 5.89
C ASN A 16 17.05 -8.20 4.78
N LEU A 17 16.07 -8.39 3.90
CA LEU A 17 15.81 -7.52 2.75
C LEU A 17 14.58 -6.61 2.95
N ILE A 18 13.77 -6.88 3.98
CA ILE A 18 12.47 -6.23 4.15
C ILE A 18 12.43 -5.40 5.43
N ASP A 19 12.29 -4.08 5.26
CA ASP A 19 12.10 -3.17 6.39
C ASP A 19 10.67 -3.17 6.92
N TYR A 20 9.68 -3.29 6.03
CA TYR A 20 8.25 -3.21 6.39
C TYR A 20 7.43 -4.23 5.61
N TYR A 21 6.53 -4.91 6.31
CA TYR A 21 5.54 -5.82 5.73
C TYR A 21 4.16 -5.17 5.73
N LEU A 22 3.51 -5.11 4.57
CA LEU A 22 2.12 -4.70 4.51
C LEU A 22 1.23 -5.92 4.72
N VAL A 23 0.31 -5.82 5.67
CA VAL A 23 -0.60 -6.91 6.05
C VAL A 23 -2.04 -6.44 6.03
N SER A 24 -2.93 -7.34 5.60
CA SER A 24 -4.35 -7.03 5.39
C SER A 24 -5.31 -7.92 6.18
N ASN A 25 -4.79 -8.86 6.97
CA ASN A 25 -5.57 -9.76 7.81
C ASN A 25 -4.71 -10.27 8.98
N THR A 26 -5.37 -10.85 9.99
CA THR A 26 -4.71 -11.34 11.22
C THR A 26 -3.87 -12.60 10.98
N GLU A 27 -4.21 -13.42 9.99
CA GLU A 27 -3.45 -14.64 9.65
C GLU A 27 -2.03 -14.30 9.18
N ASP A 28 -1.87 -13.25 8.38
CA ASP A 28 -0.57 -12.74 7.95
C ASP A 28 0.29 -12.30 9.15
N ILE A 29 -0.32 -11.61 10.11
CA ILE A 29 0.35 -11.16 11.34
C ILE A 29 0.86 -12.37 12.13
N ILE A 30 0.02 -13.38 12.31
CA ILE A 30 0.38 -14.63 13.01
C ILE A 30 1.50 -15.37 12.28
N ASN A 31 1.45 -15.40 10.95
CA ASN A 31 2.48 -16.07 10.14
C ASN A 31 3.83 -15.35 10.21
N ILE A 32 3.84 -14.01 10.18
CA ILE A 32 5.04 -13.20 10.43
C ILE A 32 5.61 -13.54 11.81
N GLU A 33 4.79 -13.51 12.86
CA GLU A 33 5.24 -13.77 14.23
C GLU A 33 5.83 -15.19 14.40
N LYS A 34 5.26 -16.17 13.70
CA LYS A 34 5.77 -17.56 13.71
C LYS A 34 7.09 -17.70 12.95
N LEU A 35 7.22 -17.04 11.80
CA LEU A 35 8.40 -17.11 10.94
C LEU A 35 9.59 -16.38 11.57
N TYR A 36 9.35 -15.23 12.18
CA TYR A 36 10.39 -14.30 12.61
C TYR A 36 10.46 -14.22 14.13
N LYS A 37 11.43 -14.94 14.71
CA LYS A 37 11.62 -15.01 16.18
C LYS A 37 12.96 -14.46 16.66
N SER A 38 13.84 -14.10 15.73
CA SER A 38 15.20 -13.61 16.01
C SER A 38 15.26 -12.09 16.15
N LYS A 39 14.39 -11.36 15.43
CA LYS A 39 14.36 -9.90 15.36
C LYS A 39 12.91 -9.41 15.22
N PRO A 40 12.52 -8.30 15.88
CA PRO A 40 11.25 -7.65 15.62
C PRO A 40 11.11 -7.22 14.16
N VAL A 41 9.90 -7.39 13.62
CA VAL A 41 9.55 -7.03 12.25
C VAL A 41 8.53 -5.91 12.26
N SER A 42 8.77 -4.88 11.46
CA SER A 42 7.85 -3.75 11.33
C SER A 42 6.73 -4.08 10.35
N ILE A 43 5.47 -3.88 10.79
CA ILE A 43 4.28 -4.09 9.96
C ILE A 43 3.51 -2.79 9.77
N ILE A 44 2.84 -2.72 8.62
CA ILE A 44 1.92 -1.63 8.25
C ILE A 44 0.57 -2.28 7.93
N LEU A 45 -0.48 -1.85 8.64
CA LEU A 45 -1.81 -2.39 8.46
C LEU A 45 -2.50 -1.74 7.25
N LEU A 46 -2.98 -2.55 6.32
CA LEU A 46 -3.82 -2.11 5.22
C LEU A 46 -5.25 -1.91 5.73
N ILE A 47 -5.83 -0.75 5.47
CA ILE A 47 -7.19 -0.36 5.80
C ILE A 47 -8.03 -0.46 4.53
N GLU A 48 -9.20 -1.08 4.63
CA GLU A 48 -10.17 -1.14 3.55
C GLU A 48 -10.91 0.20 3.44
N THR A 49 -10.81 0.87 2.29
CA THR A 49 -11.42 2.19 2.04
C THR A 49 -12.27 2.21 0.76
N GLY A 50 -12.89 1.09 0.42
CA GLY A 50 -13.84 0.94 -0.69
C GLY A 50 -13.32 0.18 -1.91
N PHE A 51 -12.07 -0.30 -1.89
CA PHE A 51 -11.53 -1.14 -2.98
C PHE A 51 -12.04 -2.59 -2.90
N LYS A 52 -12.51 -3.02 -1.73
CA LYS A 52 -13.13 -4.33 -1.46
C LYS A 52 -12.24 -5.52 -1.83
N ARG A 53 -10.93 -5.33 -1.84
CA ARG A 53 -9.96 -6.37 -2.19
C ARG A 53 -9.26 -6.93 -0.96
N GLU A 54 -8.86 -6.04 -0.05
CA GLU A 54 -8.05 -6.38 1.10
C GLU A 54 -8.00 -5.21 2.09
N GLY A 55 -7.75 -5.55 3.35
CA GLY A 55 -7.55 -4.59 4.42
C GLY A 55 -8.51 -4.85 5.57
N PHE A 56 -8.14 -4.33 6.73
CA PHE A 56 -8.97 -4.33 7.91
C PHE A 56 -10.07 -3.28 7.78
N LEU A 57 -11.26 -3.62 8.23
CA LEU A 57 -12.37 -2.68 8.39
C LEU A 57 -12.08 -1.74 9.57
N GLU A 58 -12.68 -0.54 9.55
CA GLU A 58 -12.47 0.48 10.58
C GLU A 58 -12.73 -0.04 12.01
N ASP A 59 -13.74 -0.87 12.18
CA ASP A 59 -14.15 -1.46 13.47
C ASP A 59 -13.18 -2.53 13.99
N GLU A 60 -12.40 -3.16 13.11
CA GLU A 60 -11.39 -4.17 13.47
C GLU A 60 -10.07 -3.52 13.94
N LEU A 61 -9.77 -2.31 13.48
CA LEU A 61 -8.44 -1.69 13.64
C LEU A 61 -8.01 -1.56 15.09
N ARG A 62 -8.92 -1.17 15.98
CA ARG A 62 -8.60 -0.96 17.39
C ARG A 62 -8.13 -2.26 18.06
N GLU A 63 -8.80 -3.37 17.74
CA GLU A 63 -8.45 -4.68 18.29
C GLU A 63 -7.11 -5.17 17.72
N VAL A 64 -6.94 -5.07 16.40
CA VAL A 64 -5.73 -5.52 15.71
C VAL A 64 -4.50 -4.72 16.17
N ILE A 65 -4.59 -3.39 16.27
CA ILE A 65 -3.49 -2.55 16.77
C ILE A 65 -3.14 -2.95 18.22
N ALA A 66 -4.15 -3.17 19.07
CA ALA A 66 -3.92 -3.59 20.45
C ALA A 66 -3.26 -4.98 20.55
N GLN A 67 -3.60 -5.91 19.64
CA GLN A 67 -2.95 -7.22 19.53
C GLN A 67 -1.49 -7.07 19.10
N VAL A 68 -1.23 -6.32 18.03
CA VAL A 68 0.11 -6.11 17.49
C VAL A 68 1.02 -5.47 18.53
N ARG A 69 0.55 -4.47 19.28
CA ARG A 69 1.31 -3.81 20.35
C ARG A 69 1.71 -4.73 21.50
N LYS A 70 1.06 -5.88 21.68
CA LYS A 70 1.41 -6.88 22.71
C LYS A 70 2.48 -7.86 22.24
N SER A 71 2.73 -7.94 20.92
CA SER A 71 3.75 -8.83 20.37
C SER A 71 5.15 -8.33 20.75
N LYS A 72 6.07 -9.28 20.99
CA LYS A 72 7.50 -8.99 21.17
C LYS A 72 8.28 -9.02 19.86
N PHE A 73 7.67 -9.58 18.81
CA PHE A 73 8.31 -9.81 17.52
C PHE A 73 7.72 -8.95 16.41
N ILE A 74 6.67 -8.19 16.70
CA ILE A 74 6.05 -7.30 15.73
C ILE A 74 6.08 -5.86 16.27
N GLU A 75 6.51 -4.96 15.41
CA GLU A 75 6.48 -3.53 15.63
C GLU A 75 5.42 -2.89 14.73
N PHE A 76 4.52 -2.12 15.32
CA PHE A 76 3.49 -1.41 14.56
C PHE A 76 4.07 -0.12 13.98
N ALA A 77 4.35 -0.11 12.67
CA ALA A 77 5.00 1.00 11.98
C ALA A 77 4.02 2.00 11.34
N GLY A 78 2.74 1.64 11.20
CA GLY A 78 1.71 2.55 10.71
C GLY A 78 0.61 1.88 9.92
N VAL A 79 -0.04 2.66 9.05
CA VAL A 79 -1.23 2.26 8.31
C VAL A 79 -1.16 2.67 6.84
N ALA A 80 -1.95 1.99 6.03
CA ALA A 80 -1.93 2.09 4.59
C ALA A 80 -3.31 1.88 4.00
N THR A 81 -3.59 2.41 2.81
CA THR A 81 -4.73 1.97 1.99
C THR A 81 -4.34 1.72 0.54
N CYS A 82 -5.12 0.93 -0.19
CA CYS A 82 -5.04 0.82 -1.64
C CYS A 82 -6.27 1.50 -2.25
N THR A 83 -6.04 2.48 -3.12
CA THR A 83 -7.08 3.18 -3.87
C THR A 83 -7.46 2.41 -5.14
N ASP A 84 -8.67 2.60 -5.64
CA ASP A 84 -9.10 2.02 -6.91
C ASP A 84 -8.26 2.60 -8.06
N CYS A 85 -7.64 1.70 -8.82
CA CYS A 85 -6.86 2.00 -10.01
C CYS A 85 -7.43 1.33 -11.27
N MET A 86 -8.41 0.44 -11.11
CA MET A 86 -8.96 -0.37 -12.20
C MET A 86 -10.06 0.38 -12.95
N ASN A 87 -10.91 1.09 -12.21
CA ASN A 87 -12.07 1.78 -12.77
C ASN A 87 -11.76 3.20 -13.26
N ARG A 88 -10.49 3.62 -13.22
CA ARG A 88 -10.06 4.96 -13.65
C ARG A 88 -10.80 6.11 -12.94
N CYS A 89 -11.33 5.83 -11.75
CA CYS A 89 -12.01 6.80 -10.92
C CYS A 89 -11.02 7.66 -10.14
N ASP A 90 -11.44 8.88 -9.81
CA ASP A 90 -10.73 9.74 -8.88
C ASP A 90 -10.83 9.15 -7.45
N PRO A 91 -9.72 8.81 -6.77
CA PRO A 91 -9.77 8.17 -5.46
C PRO A 91 -10.05 9.12 -4.29
N LYS A 92 -10.58 10.32 -4.56
CA LYS A 92 -10.87 11.37 -3.58
C LYS A 92 -11.55 10.83 -2.32
N ASP A 93 -12.71 10.21 -2.48
CA ASP A 93 -13.55 9.79 -1.35
C ASP A 93 -12.86 8.70 -0.53
N GLN A 94 -12.05 7.85 -1.18
CA GLN A 94 -11.27 6.82 -0.51
C GLN A 94 -10.12 7.42 0.32
N LEU A 95 -9.46 8.45 -0.21
CA LEU A 95 -8.40 9.18 0.49
C LEU A 95 -8.95 9.96 1.69
N GLU A 96 -10.09 10.65 1.50
CA GLU A 96 -10.77 11.37 2.59
C GLU A 96 -11.20 10.40 3.69
N LEU A 97 -11.84 9.28 3.33
CA LEU A 97 -12.19 8.23 4.29
C LEU A 97 -10.95 7.68 5.02
N PHE A 98 -9.86 7.41 4.30
CA PHE A 98 -8.62 6.96 4.93
C PHE A 98 -8.09 7.98 5.94
N GLY A 99 -8.06 9.26 5.55
CA GLY A 99 -7.63 10.35 6.43
C GLY A 99 -8.49 10.47 7.68
N ASP A 100 -9.81 10.33 7.55
CA ASP A 100 -10.74 10.38 8.67
C ASP A 100 -10.56 9.19 9.62
N ILE A 101 -10.33 7.99 9.10
CA ILE A 101 -10.01 6.81 9.91
C ILE A 101 -8.69 7.03 10.66
N VAL A 102 -7.64 7.48 9.98
CA VAL A 102 -6.33 7.75 10.57
C VAL A 102 -6.42 8.73 11.73
N ASN A 103 -7.23 9.79 11.61
CA ASN A 103 -7.42 10.78 12.68
C ASN A 103 -8.06 10.21 13.96
N LYS A 104 -8.77 9.09 13.86
CA LYS A 104 -9.37 8.39 15.01
C LYS A 104 -8.41 7.39 15.65
N LEU A 105 -7.30 7.05 14.99
CA LEU A 105 -6.32 6.10 15.48
C LEU A 105 -5.26 6.79 16.33
N ASP A 106 -4.91 6.15 17.43
CA ASP A 106 -3.74 6.50 18.23
C ASP A 106 -2.50 5.91 17.54
N LEU A 107 -1.84 6.67 16.67
CA LEU A 107 -0.62 6.26 15.96
C LEU A 107 0.64 6.76 16.69
N PRO A 108 1.75 5.98 16.69
CA PRO A 108 3.01 6.45 17.24
C PRO A 108 3.53 7.66 16.45
N GLU A 109 4.36 8.49 17.10
CA GLU A 109 5.05 9.58 16.42
C GLU A 109 5.93 9.04 15.28
N GLY A 110 5.85 9.68 14.11
CA GLY A 110 6.57 9.23 12.92
C GLY A 110 5.97 8.01 12.21
N ALA A 111 4.77 7.56 12.59
CA ALA A 111 4.08 6.48 11.90
C ALA A 111 3.95 6.74 10.39
N ILE A 112 4.11 5.68 9.60
CA ILE A 112 3.88 5.73 8.16
C ILE A 112 2.37 5.74 7.92
N VAL A 113 1.89 6.78 7.23
CA VAL A 113 0.48 6.90 6.79
C VAL A 113 0.48 6.94 5.27
N SER A 114 0.26 5.76 4.69
CA SER A 114 0.44 5.53 3.25
C SER A 114 -0.87 5.55 2.48
N GLY A 115 -1.11 6.64 1.75
CA GLY A 115 -2.43 7.02 1.24
C GLY A 115 -2.94 6.27 0.02
N GLY A 116 -2.14 5.46 -0.67
CA GLY A 116 -2.64 4.82 -1.89
C GLY A 116 -1.56 4.43 -2.89
N ASN A 117 -2.00 4.35 -4.14
CA ASN A 117 -1.16 3.95 -5.27
C ASN A 117 -1.05 5.04 -6.36
N SER A 118 -0.58 4.68 -7.55
CA SER A 118 -0.47 5.57 -8.72
C SER A 118 -1.74 6.39 -9.02
N SER A 119 -2.94 5.90 -8.70
CA SER A 119 -4.19 6.63 -8.95
C SER A 119 -4.34 7.91 -8.10
N ALA A 120 -3.67 7.97 -6.95
CA ALA A 120 -3.69 9.16 -6.09
C ALA A 120 -2.59 10.19 -6.46
N LEU A 121 -1.65 9.84 -7.34
CA LEU A 121 -0.50 10.68 -7.64
C LEU A 121 -0.86 12.08 -8.20
N PRO A 122 -1.86 12.25 -9.11
CA PRO A 122 -2.28 13.57 -9.57
C PRO A 122 -2.68 14.51 -8.41
N ARG A 123 -3.38 13.96 -7.40
CA ARG A 123 -3.79 14.72 -6.23
C ARG A 123 -2.62 15.20 -5.38
N VAL A 124 -1.56 14.40 -5.30
CA VAL A 124 -0.31 14.82 -4.63
C VAL A 124 0.28 16.05 -5.34
N PHE A 125 0.36 16.02 -6.68
CA PHE A 125 0.87 17.17 -7.44
C PHE A 125 -0.01 18.42 -7.31
N GLU A 126 -1.32 18.23 -7.11
CA GLU A 126 -2.28 19.31 -6.89
C GLU A 126 -2.38 19.77 -5.43
N ASN A 127 -1.57 19.21 -4.51
CA ASN A 127 -1.68 19.42 -3.06
C ASN A 127 -3.09 19.16 -2.50
N ASN A 128 -3.78 18.15 -3.06
CA ASN A 128 -5.18 17.82 -2.79
C ASN A 128 -5.32 16.43 -2.16
N ILE A 129 -4.54 16.19 -1.11
CA ILE A 129 -4.54 14.97 -0.29
C ILE A 129 -4.70 15.35 1.20
N PRO A 130 -5.28 14.48 2.04
CA PRO A 130 -5.29 14.67 3.49
C PRO A 130 -3.89 14.93 4.08
N ASN A 131 -3.77 15.93 4.94
CA ASN A 131 -2.49 16.36 5.53
C ASN A 131 -1.80 15.31 6.40
N ASN A 132 -2.56 14.33 6.91
CA ASN A 132 -2.02 13.24 7.72
C ASN A 132 -1.39 12.12 6.88
N ILE A 133 -1.56 12.13 5.55
CA ILE A 133 -0.87 11.21 4.63
C ILE A 133 0.54 11.71 4.38
N ASN A 134 1.54 10.89 4.74
CA ASN A 134 2.96 11.24 4.60
C ASN A 134 3.72 10.36 3.61
N GLN A 135 3.04 9.37 3.00
CA GLN A 135 3.66 8.42 2.08
C GLN A 135 2.69 8.02 0.96
N LEU A 136 3.22 7.82 -0.25
CA LEU A 136 2.48 7.23 -1.38
C LEU A 136 3.29 6.11 -2.05
N ARG A 137 2.62 5.03 -2.48
CA ARG A 137 3.25 3.88 -3.16
C ARG A 137 2.98 3.90 -4.66
N VAL A 138 3.93 4.41 -5.45
CA VAL A 138 3.76 4.55 -6.91
C VAL A 138 4.39 3.35 -7.65
N GLY A 139 3.69 2.83 -8.67
CA GLY A 139 4.16 1.69 -9.48
C GLY A 139 3.91 1.88 -10.97
N GLU A 140 2.64 1.87 -11.40
CA GLU A 140 2.29 2.07 -12.81
C GLU A 140 2.82 3.40 -13.39
N SER A 141 2.64 4.52 -12.66
CA SER A 141 2.99 5.83 -13.18
C SER A 141 4.48 6.06 -13.40
N ILE A 142 5.35 5.41 -12.61
CA ILE A 142 6.80 5.46 -12.82
C ILE A 142 7.22 4.62 -14.03
N LEU A 143 6.47 3.56 -14.34
CA LEU A 143 6.76 2.66 -15.45
C LEU A 143 6.20 3.19 -16.79
N LEU A 144 4.93 3.63 -16.81
CA LEU A 144 4.22 4.01 -18.04
C LEU A 144 4.25 5.51 -18.33
N GLY A 145 4.62 6.35 -17.34
CA GLY A 145 4.66 7.81 -17.49
C GLY A 145 3.30 8.49 -17.59
N HIS A 146 2.21 7.77 -17.29
CA HIS A 146 0.85 8.29 -17.28
C HIS A 146 0.27 8.26 -15.86
N ASP A 147 -0.72 9.12 -15.61
CA ASP A 147 -1.58 8.98 -14.45
C ASP A 147 -2.58 7.85 -14.67
N THR A 148 -2.93 7.12 -13.61
CA THR A 148 -3.81 5.94 -13.74
C THR A 148 -5.28 6.29 -13.94
N SER A 149 -5.73 7.50 -13.54
CA SER A 149 -7.14 7.89 -13.60
C SER A 149 -7.56 8.38 -14.98
N LYS A 150 -6.91 9.41 -15.51
CA LYS A 150 -7.22 10.05 -16.78
C LYS A 150 -6.32 9.55 -17.92
N TYR A 151 -5.31 8.74 -17.60
CA TYR A 151 -4.32 8.25 -18.56
C TYR A 151 -3.63 9.39 -19.34
N LYS A 152 -3.43 10.52 -18.64
CA LYS A 152 -2.68 11.66 -19.16
C LYS A 152 -1.23 11.51 -18.78
N ARG A 153 -0.37 12.02 -19.66
CA ARG A 153 1.06 12.07 -19.41
C ARG A 153 1.35 12.87 -18.13
N LEU A 154 2.17 12.30 -17.25
CA LEU A 154 2.72 13.01 -16.12
C LEU A 154 3.89 13.88 -16.58
N LEU A 155 3.93 15.11 -16.08
CA LEU A 155 4.96 16.08 -16.47
C LEU A 155 6.35 15.53 -16.15
N GLY A 156 7.25 15.54 -17.13
CA GLY A 156 8.63 15.05 -16.99
C GLY A 156 8.81 13.56 -17.24
N ASN A 157 7.73 12.77 -17.38
CA ASN A 157 7.87 11.33 -17.59
C ASN A 157 7.97 10.98 -19.09
N ALA A 158 8.74 9.92 -19.38
CA ALA A 158 8.74 9.25 -20.68
C ALA A 158 7.53 8.30 -20.77
N THR A 159 6.92 8.20 -21.95
CA THR A 159 5.70 7.40 -22.19
C THR A 159 5.91 6.23 -23.14
N ASP A 160 7.12 6.08 -23.70
CA ASP A 160 7.52 5.06 -24.67
C ASP A 160 8.55 4.07 -24.10
N VAL A 161 8.55 3.89 -22.78
CA VAL A 161 9.48 3.02 -22.03
C VAL A 161 9.30 1.54 -22.40
N PHE A 162 8.06 1.11 -22.62
CA PHE A 162 7.73 -0.26 -23.01
C PHE A 162 7.38 -0.32 -24.50
N LYS A 163 8.04 -1.22 -25.24
CA LYS A 163 7.78 -1.47 -26.66
C LYS A 163 7.46 -2.95 -26.85
N LEU A 164 6.28 -3.25 -27.36
CA LEU A 164 5.91 -4.60 -27.79
C LEU A 164 6.42 -4.81 -29.22
N LYS A 165 7.31 -5.79 -29.41
CA LYS A 165 7.75 -6.24 -30.73
C LYS A 165 6.99 -7.51 -31.09
N ALA A 166 6.24 -7.47 -32.17
CA ALA A 166 5.50 -8.62 -32.71
C ALA A 166 5.71 -8.70 -34.23
N GLU A 167 5.57 -9.90 -34.78
CA GLU A 167 5.62 -10.16 -36.22
C GLU A 167 4.20 -10.18 -36.79
N LEU A 168 4.02 -9.61 -37.98
CA LEU A 168 2.75 -9.63 -38.71
C LEU A 168 2.59 -10.99 -39.40
N ILE A 169 1.58 -11.77 -39.01
CA ILE A 169 1.35 -13.12 -39.54
C ILE A 169 0.32 -13.11 -40.69
N GLU A 170 -0.78 -12.35 -40.56
CA GLU A 170 -1.80 -12.20 -41.60
C GLU A 170 -2.42 -10.79 -41.59
N THR A 171 -3.00 -10.39 -42.72
CA THR A 171 -3.84 -9.19 -42.87
C THR A 171 -5.15 -9.58 -43.54
N ARG A 172 -6.29 -9.01 -43.10
CA ARG A 172 -7.60 -9.17 -43.74
C ARG A 172 -7.97 -7.96 -44.57
#